data_AF-A0A832XKH7-F1
#
_entry.id   AF-A0A832XKH7-F1
#
_cell.length_a   1.000
_cell.length_b   1.000
_cell.length_c   1.000
_cell.angle_alpha   90.00
_cell.angle_beta   90.00
_cell.angle_gamma   90.00
#
_symmetry.space_group_name_H-M   'P 1'
#
loop_
_entity.id
_entity.type
_entity.pdbx_description
1 polymer ?
#
loop_
_entity_poly.entity_id
_entity_poly.type
_entity_poly.pdbx_seq_one_letter_code
_entity_poly.pdbx_strand_id
1 'polypeptide(L)'
;KNKKIEFETRSLGNKQMPTDTAVYVAKKILEGKKLNDFKFVDELEIEINENESIVLPFRYVVDDNKLIISDKLVKYLRRRKGF
;
A
#
# COMPACT_ATOMS: atom_id res chain seq x y z
N LYS A 1 0.83 -28.59 -0.53
CA LYS A 1 1.41 -28.84 -1.86
C LYS A 1 1.82 -27.49 -2.45
N ASN A 2 3.12 -27.22 -2.60
CA ASN A 2 3.62 -25.98 -3.21
C ASN A 2 3.28 -26.00 -4.70
N LYS A 3 2.19 -25.34 -5.08
CA LYS A 3 1.83 -25.12 -6.48
C LYS A 3 2.84 -24.13 -7.04
N LYS A 4 3.84 -24.64 -7.75
CA LYS A 4 4.85 -23.81 -8.43
C LYS A 4 4.11 -23.05 -9.53
N ILE A 5 4.17 -21.73 -9.48
CA ILE A 5 3.56 -20.86 -10.48
C ILE A 5 4.43 -20.97 -11.75
N GLU A 6 3.81 -21.05 -12.93
CA GLU A 6 4.51 -21.21 -14.22
C GLU A 6 5.29 -19.94 -14.64
N PHE A 7 5.04 -18.82 -13.95
CA PHE A 7 5.63 -17.53 -14.24
C PHE A 7 6.80 -17.22 -13.31
N GLU A 8 7.74 -16.43 -13.83
CA GLU A 8 8.81 -15.87 -13.01
C GLU A 8 8.25 -15.01 -11.88
N THR A 9 8.83 -15.17 -10.70
CA THR A 9 8.46 -14.39 -9.51
C THR A 9 9.59 -13.46 -9.12
N ARG A 10 9.23 -12.32 -8.53
CA ARG A 10 10.16 -11.34 -7.96
C ARG A 10 9.57 -10.79 -6.66
N SER A 11 10.43 -10.44 -5.72
CA SER A 11 10.04 -9.79 -4.46
C SER A 11 9.99 -8.28 -4.64
N LEU A 12 8.95 -7.64 -4.06
CA LEU A 12 8.82 -6.18 -3.94
C LEU A 12 9.20 -5.70 -2.53
N GLY A 13 10.01 -6.47 -1.81
CA GLY A 13 10.46 -6.17 -0.45
C GLY A 13 9.98 -7.19 0.59
N ASN A 14 10.25 -6.87 1.86
CA ASN A 14 10.01 -7.74 3.01
C ASN A 14 8.71 -7.45 3.79
N LYS A 15 7.96 -6.41 3.41
CA LYS A 15 6.67 -6.07 4.02
C LYS A 15 5.54 -6.21 3.02
N GLN A 16 4.36 -6.58 3.50
CA GLN A 16 3.17 -6.70 2.66
C GLN A 16 2.67 -5.33 2.20
N MET A 17 2.31 -5.23 0.92
CA MET A 17 1.68 -4.05 0.33
C MET A 17 0.24 -4.39 -0.05
N PRO A 18 -0.69 -3.41 -0.03
CA PRO A 18 -1.97 -3.57 -0.69
C PRO A 18 -1.78 -3.76 -2.20
N THR A 19 -2.73 -4.41 -2.86
CA THR A 19 -2.60 -4.79 -4.28
C THR A 19 -2.35 -3.60 -5.20
N ASP A 20 -3.05 -2.48 -5.00
CA ASP A 20 -2.88 -1.25 -5.78
C ASP A 20 -1.47 -0.65 -5.61
N THR A 21 -0.96 -0.62 -4.37
CA THR A 21 0.41 -0.18 -4.07
C THR A 21 1.44 -1.12 -4.72
N ALA A 22 1.26 -2.44 -4.61
CA ALA A 22 2.17 -3.43 -5.19
C ALA A 22 2.26 -3.29 -6.72
N VAL A 23 1.11 -3.11 -7.39
CA VAL A 23 1.04 -2.87 -8.84
C VAL A 23 1.72 -1.56 -9.22
N TYR A 24 1.51 -0.48 -8.44
CA TYR A 24 2.19 0.80 -8.66
C TYR A 24 3.72 0.67 -8.54
N VAL A 25 4.22 0.00 -7.49
CA VAL A 25 5.65 -0.23 -7.29
C VAL A 25 6.24 -1.04 -8.43
N ALA A 26 5.59 -2.15 -8.81
CA ALA A 26 6.04 -2.98 -9.92
C ALA A 26 6.14 -2.20 -11.23
N LYS A 27 5.12 -1.38 -11.54
CA LYS A 27 5.13 -0.49 -12.72
C LYS A 27 6.31 0.48 -12.67
N LYS A 28 6.55 1.15 -11.55
CA LYS A 28 7.65 2.10 -11.39
C LYS A 28 9.02 1.45 -11.51
N ILE A 29 9.17 0.21 -11.08
CA ILE A 29 10.40 -0.58 -11.29
C ILE A 29 10.60 -0.90 -12.77
N LEU A 30 9.54 -1.28 -13.49
CA LEU A 30 9.60 -1.48 -14.94
C LEU A 30 9.95 -0.18 -15.69
N GLU A 31 9.57 0.98 -15.16
CA GLU A 31 9.95 2.31 -15.66
C GLU A 31 11.38 2.74 -15.26
N GLY A 32 12.12 1.92 -14.49
CA GLY A 32 13.53 2.12 -14.16
C GLY A 32 13.83 2.63 -12.74
N LYS A 33 12.82 2.85 -11.89
CA LYS A 33 13.02 3.23 -10.48
C LYS A 33 13.50 2.03 -9.65
N LYS A 34 14.54 2.16 -8.82
CA LYS A 34 14.97 1.05 -7.96
C LYS A 34 14.06 0.94 -6.75
N LEU A 35 13.87 -0.28 -6.22
CA LEU A 35 13.03 -0.52 -5.05
C LEU A 35 13.46 0.31 -3.82
N ASN A 36 14.76 0.58 -3.67
CA ASN A 36 15.29 1.37 -2.56
C ASN A 36 15.08 2.88 -2.73
N ASP A 37 14.66 3.35 -3.91
CA ASP A 37 14.42 4.77 -4.19
C ASP A 37 12.98 5.20 -3.81
N PHE A 38 12.13 4.26 -3.39
CA PHE A 38 10.78 4.56 -2.95
C PHE A 38 10.77 5.05 -1.51
N LYS A 39 9.95 6.06 -1.24
CA LYS A 39 9.63 6.50 0.12
C LYS A 39 8.45 5.68 0.62
N PHE A 40 8.68 4.86 1.63
CA PHE A 40 7.65 3.99 2.20
C PHE A 40 7.09 4.56 3.49
N VAL A 41 5.80 4.30 3.72
CA VAL A 41 5.12 4.49 5.01
C VAL A 41 4.52 3.15 5.38
N ASP A 42 4.80 2.69 6.58
CA ASP A 42 4.29 1.42 7.10
C ASP A 42 3.22 1.72 8.15
N GLU A 43 2.22 0.84 8.27
CA GLU A 43 1.20 0.90 9.33
C GLU A 43 0.46 2.25 9.35
N LEU A 44 -0.14 2.60 8.21
CA LEU A 44 -0.87 3.86 8.06
C LEU A 44 -2.05 3.96 9.03
N GLU A 45 -2.05 4.99 9.86
CA GLU A 45 -3.18 5.35 10.70
C GLU A 45 -4.09 6.36 9.98
N ILE A 46 -5.40 6.07 9.98
CA ILE A 46 -6.43 6.95 9.41
C ILE A 46 -7.42 7.29 10.52
N GLU A 47 -7.43 8.56 10.92
CA GLU A 47 -8.46 9.11 11.80
C GLU A 47 -9.83 9.09 11.11
N ILE A 48 -10.82 8.54 11.83
CA ILE A 48 -12.21 8.43 11.39
C ILE A 48 -13.05 9.53 12.05
N ASN A 49 -12.81 9.79 13.34
CA ASN A 49 -13.37 10.90 14.12
C ASN A 49 -12.43 11.22 15.29
N GLU A 50 -12.84 12.14 16.18
CA GLU A 50 -12.04 12.59 17.33
C GLU A 50 -11.63 11.47 18.30
N ASN A 51 -12.36 10.35 18.31
CA ASN A 51 -12.16 9.26 19.27
C ASN A 51 -11.75 7.93 18.62
N GLU A 52 -11.77 7.82 17.29
CA GLU A 52 -11.55 6.57 16.57
C GLU A 52 -10.58 6.75 15.39
N SER A 53 -9.61 5.84 15.31
CA SER A 53 -8.72 5.68 14.16
C SER A 53 -8.69 4.22 13.69
N ILE A 54 -8.30 4.02 12.44
CA ILE A 54 -8.08 2.71 11.84
C ILE A 54 -6.62 2.62 11.41
N VAL A 55 -5.93 1.57 11.86
CA VAL A 55 -4.58 1.24 11.40
C VAL A 55 -4.66 0.24 10.25
N LEU A 56 -4.04 0.58 9.13
CA LEU A 56 -3.89 -0.31 7.98
C LEU A 56 -2.50 -0.96 8.04
N PRO A 57 -2.39 -2.27 8.36
CA PRO A 57 -1.12 -2.93 8.67
C PRO A 57 -0.35 -3.33 7.39
N PHE A 58 -0.14 -2.38 6.49
CA PHE A 58 0.55 -2.59 5.22
C PHE A 58 1.55 -1.48 4.94
N ARG A 59 2.42 -1.72 3.96
CA ARG A 59 3.34 -0.75 3.38
C ARG A 59 2.68 0.00 2.22
N TYR A 60 2.78 1.32 2.27
CA TYR A 60 2.34 2.28 1.26
C TYR A 60 3.53 3.04 0.69
N VAL A 61 3.33 3.68 -0.47
CA VAL A 61 4.33 4.55 -1.10
C VAL A 61 3.90 6.01 -0.98
N VAL A 62 4.86 6.90 -0.73
CA VAL A 62 4.70 8.34 -0.91
C VAL A 62 5.46 8.77 -2.15
N ASP A 63 4.76 9.38 -3.11
CA ASP A 63 5.31 9.91 -4.36
C ASP A 63 4.79 11.33 -4.56
N ASP A 64 5.68 12.28 -4.88
CA ASP A 64 5.34 13.71 -4.99
C ASP A 64 4.49 14.26 -3.82
N ASN A 65 4.86 13.87 -2.58
CA ASN A 65 4.17 14.20 -1.33
C ASN A 65 2.71 13.72 -1.25
N LYS A 66 2.32 12.77 -2.10
CA LYS A 66 1.01 12.11 -2.06
C LYS A 66 1.17 10.65 -1.67
N LEU A 67 0.32 10.21 -0.75
CA LEU A 67 0.21 8.81 -0.39
C LEU A 67 -0.49 8.06 -1.53
N ILE A 68 0.12 7.00 -2.03
CA ILE A 68 -0.47 6.10 -3.02
C ILE A 68 -1.48 5.20 -2.31
N ILE A 69 -2.73 5.67 -2.26
CA ILE A 69 -3.87 4.95 -1.72
C ILE A 69 -5.13 5.38 -2.49
N SER A 70 -6.09 4.47 -2.65
CA SER A 70 -7.37 4.81 -3.29
C SER A 70 -8.18 5.84 -2.49
N ASP A 71 -8.53 6.96 -3.12
CA ASP A 71 -9.42 7.98 -2.53
C ASP A 71 -10.78 7.39 -2.11
N LYS A 72 -11.28 6.39 -2.87
CA LYS A 72 -12.53 5.69 -2.55
C LYS A 72 -12.40 4.87 -1.27
N LEU A 73 -11.25 4.25 -1.02
CA LEU A 73 -10.98 3.51 0.21
C LEU A 73 -10.97 4.48 1.40
N VAL A 74 -10.23 5.59 1.31
CA VAL A 74 -10.18 6.60 2.38
C VAL A 74 -11.58 7.14 2.68
N LYS A 75 -12.34 7.48 1.63
CA LYS A 75 -13.74 7.93 1.78
C LYS A 75 -14.65 6.86 2.40
N TYR A 76 -14.45 5.60 2.04
CA TYR A 76 -15.21 4.48 2.61
C TYR A 76 -14.92 4.31 4.10
N LEU A 77 -13.64 4.34 4.49
CA LEU A 77 -13.22 4.20 5.89
C LEU A 77 -13.78 5.33 6.74
N ARG A 78 -13.66 6.59 6.29
CA ARG A 78 -14.22 7.76 7.00
C ARG A 78 -15.75 7.78 7.11
N ARG A 79 -16.45 7.04 6.24
CA ARG A 79 -17.93 6.96 6.29
C ARG A 79 -18.42 5.90 7.26
N ARG A 80 -17.58 4.96 7.70
CA ARG A 80 -17.98 4.02 8.75
C ARG A 80 -18.34 4.84 9.99
N LYS A 81 -19.60 4.73 10.43
CA LYS A 81 -19.96 5.10 11.79
C LYS A 81 -19.29 4.08 12.72
N GLY A 82 -18.75 4.57 13.83
CA GLY A 82 -18.08 3.78 14.86
C GLY A 82 -18.90 2.57 15.33
N PHE A 83 -18.24 1.70 16.09
CA PHE A 83 -18.89 0.54 16.70
C PHE A 83 -19.90 0.94 17.78
#